data_AF-A0A1I5XUF6-F1
#
_entry.id   AF-A0A1I5XUF6-F1
#
_cell.length_a   1.000
_cell.length_b   1.000
_cell.length_c   1.000
_cell.angle_alpha   90.00
_cell.angle_beta   90.00
_cell.angle_gamma   90.00
#
_symmetry.space_group_name_H-M   'P 1'
#
loop_
_entity.id
_entity.type
_entity.pdbx_description
1 polymer ?
#
loop_
_entity_poly.entity_id
_entity_poly.type
_entity_poly.pdbx_seq_one_letter_code
_entity_poly.pdbx_strand_id
1 'polypeptide(L)'
;MDTTWHFSFMILASLLVFWLMLRLLLPKEQFRAKQIQIGLLALVVVVFGMVFGKHGATAGLPWWVYYPMPMLLTVLLPPLVLRLNRRTTAAYLALSFLSAPVIHVLFSFFLGWTEYMPFWKIPALSSYLA
;
A
#
# COMPACT_ATOMS: atom_id res chain seq x y z
N MET A 1 -10.92 -15.22 -17.05
CA MET A 1 -9.48 -14.96 -17.27
C MET A 1 -8.82 -14.99 -15.90
N ASP A 2 -7.73 -15.74 -15.73
CA ASP A 2 -7.06 -15.90 -14.43
C ASP A 2 -6.59 -14.53 -13.89
N THR A 3 -7.35 -13.98 -12.95
CA THR A 3 -7.09 -12.66 -12.32
C THR A 3 -5.93 -12.70 -11.33
N THR A 4 -5.29 -13.86 -11.16
CA THR A 4 -4.14 -14.07 -10.27
C THR A 4 -2.97 -13.16 -10.63
N TRP A 5 -2.76 -12.87 -11.92
CA TRP A 5 -1.67 -12.01 -12.38
C TRP A 5 -1.89 -10.54 -12.01
N HIS A 6 -3.13 -10.06 -11.97
CA HIS A 6 -3.45 -8.69 -11.54
C HIS A 6 -3.02 -8.47 -10.09
N PHE A 7 -3.23 -9.45 -9.21
CA PHE A 7 -2.87 -9.31 -7.80
C PHE A 7 -1.35 -9.23 -7.60
N SER A 8 -0.59 -10.09 -8.27
CA SER A 8 0.88 -10.01 -8.25
C SER A 8 1.39 -8.69 -8.83
N PHE A 9 0.79 -8.22 -9.92
CA PHE A 9 1.13 -6.93 -10.53
C PHE A 9 0.85 -5.76 -9.56
N MET A 10 -0.31 -5.75 -8.89
CA MET A 10 -0.63 -4.72 -7.89
C MET A 10 0.35 -4.71 -6.72
N ILE A 11 0.81 -5.88 -6.27
CA ILE A 11 1.86 -5.99 -5.24
C ILE A 11 3.15 -5.36 -5.74
N LEU A 12 3.62 -5.70 -6.94
CA LEU A 12 4.83 -5.14 -7.51
C LEU A 12 4.73 -3.62 -7.71
N ALA A 13 3.60 -3.13 -8.23
CA ALA A 13 3.34 -1.71 -8.38
C ALA A 13 3.35 -1.00 -7.03
N SER A 14 2.72 -1.57 -6.01
CA SER A 14 2.68 -1.01 -4.66
C SER A 14 4.05 -1.02 -3.98
N LEU A 15 4.85 -2.07 -4.18
CA LEU A 15 6.24 -2.14 -3.70
C LEU A 15 7.07 -1.01 -4.30
N LEU A 16 6.93 -0.77 -5.60
CA LEU A 16 7.62 0.30 -6.30
C LEU A 16 7.19 1.67 -5.80
N VAL A 17 5.88 1.90 -5.63
CA VAL A 17 5.35 3.17 -5.08
C VAL A 17 5.88 3.41 -3.67
N PHE A 18 5.84 2.41 -2.79
CA PHE A 18 6.33 2.53 -1.42
C PHE A 18 7.84 2.80 -1.38
N TRP A 19 8.62 2.09 -2.20
CA TRP A 19 10.06 2.30 -2.34
C TRP A 19 10.38 3.71 -2.82
N LEU A 20 9.70 4.19 -3.86
CA LEU A 20 9.88 5.55 -4.39
C LEU A 20 9.49 6.61 -3.37
N MET A 21 8.41 6.42 -2.62
CA MET A 21 7.98 7.33 -1.57
C MET A 21 9.09 7.51 -0.51
N LEU A 22 9.68 6.41 -0.03
CA LEU A 22 10.82 6.48 0.91
C LEU A 22 12.08 7.05 0.27
N ARG A 23 12.31 6.78 -1.01
CA ARG A 23 13.44 7.36 -1.77
C ARG A 23 13.32 8.88 -1.91
N LEU A 24 12.10 9.40 -2.06
CA LEU A 24 11.82 10.84 -2.15
C LEU A 24 11.95 11.53 -0.78
N LEU A 25 11.53 10.84 0.29
CA LEU A 25 11.54 11.40 1.65
C LEU A 25 12.92 11.38 2.32
N LEU A 26 13.76 10.41 1.99
CA LEU A 26 15.07 10.23 2.61
C LEU A 26 16.20 10.84 1.77
N PRO A 27 17.19 11.51 2.40
CA PRO A 27 18.44 11.86 1.74
C PRO A 27 19.13 10.63 1.14
N LYS A 28 19.82 10.81 0.00
CA LYS A 28 20.46 9.72 -0.76
C LYS A 28 21.38 8.84 0.09
N GLU A 29 22.13 9.45 1.01
CA GLU A 29 23.04 8.75 1.91
C GLU A 29 22.29 7.86 2.91
N GLN A 30 21.26 8.40 3.56
CA GLN A 30 20.42 7.64 4.50
C GLN A 30 19.68 6.50 3.80
N PHE A 31 19.19 6.76 2.59
CA PHE A 31 18.51 5.76 1.78
C PHE A 31 19.43 4.58 1.44
N ARG A 32 20.66 4.85 0.98
CA ARG A 32 21.65 3.80 0.68
C ARG A 32 22.04 3.02 1.93
N ALA A 33 22.30 3.72 3.04
CA ALA A 33 22.68 3.06 4.30
C ALA A 33 21.59 2.14 4.86
N LYS A 34 20.31 2.46 4.62
CA LYS A 34 19.16 1.72 5.14
C LYS A 34 18.43 0.90 4.07
N GLN A 35 19.03 0.71 2.90
CA GLN A 35 18.34 0.12 1.74
C GLN A 35 17.76 -1.28 2.03
N ILE A 36 18.47 -2.12 2.78
CA ILE A 36 17.96 -3.45 3.19
C ILE A 36 16.75 -3.31 4.12
N GLN A 37 16.81 -2.42 5.11
CA GLN A 37 15.69 -2.16 6.03
C GLN A 37 14.46 -1.65 5.27
N ILE A 38 14.68 -0.75 4.30
CA ILE A 38 13.62 -0.23 3.42
C ILE A 38 13.00 -1.34 2.59
N GLY A 39 13.81 -2.27 2.05
CA GLY A 39 13.30 -3.42 1.30
C GLY A 39 12.49 -4.38 2.16
N LEU A 40 12.97 -4.71 3.36
CA LEU A 40 12.21 -5.55 4.30
C LEU A 40 10.92 -4.87 4.73
N LEU A 41 10.94 -3.57 5.01
CA LEU A 41 9.74 -2.79 5.31
C LEU A 41 8.77 -2.79 4.13
N ALA A 42 9.25 -2.61 2.89
CA ALA A 42 8.39 -2.65 1.72
C ALA A 42 7.71 -4.03 1.59
N LEU A 43 8.45 -5.13 1.77
CA LEU A 43 7.89 -6.47 1.74
C LEU A 43 6.84 -6.68 2.83
N VAL A 44 7.15 -6.32 4.08
CA VAL A 44 6.22 -6.48 5.20
C VAL A 44 5.01 -5.55 5.04
N VAL A 45 5.20 -4.29 4.68
CA VAL A 45 4.09 -3.35 4.55
C VAL A 45 3.19 -3.68 3.37
N VAL A 46 3.78 -3.94 2.21
CA VAL A 46 3.01 -4.12 0.98
C VAL A 46 2.52 -5.55 0.84
N VAL A 47 3.41 -6.55 0.90
CA VAL A 47 3.00 -7.94 0.63
C VAL A 47 2.08 -8.43 1.73
N PHE A 48 2.48 -8.31 2.99
CA PHE A 48 1.61 -8.74 4.08
C PHE A 48 0.35 -7.87 4.16
N GLY A 49 0.44 -6.55 4.00
CA GLY A 49 -0.72 -5.67 4.01
C GLY A 49 -1.76 -6.01 2.92
N MET A 50 -1.32 -6.22 1.68
CA MET A 50 -2.23 -6.56 0.58
C MET A 50 -2.77 -7.98 0.69
N VAL A 51 -1.94 -8.95 1.09
CA VAL A 51 -2.38 -10.34 1.32
C VAL A 51 -3.41 -10.38 2.45
N PHE A 52 -3.15 -9.67 3.55
CA PHE A 52 -4.08 -9.59 4.69
C PHE A 52 -5.38 -8.87 4.30
N GLY A 53 -5.31 -7.77 3.55
CA GLY A 53 -6.50 -7.07 3.07
C GLY A 53 -7.37 -7.95 2.18
N LYS A 54 -6.76 -8.64 1.21
CA LYS A 54 -7.48 -9.56 0.31
C LYS A 54 -8.08 -10.74 1.06
N HIS A 55 -7.26 -11.48 1.82
CA HIS A 55 -7.73 -12.68 2.51
C HIS A 55 -8.68 -12.36 3.65
N GLY A 56 -8.46 -11.24 4.34
CA GLY A 56 -9.33 -10.75 5.40
C GLY A 56 -10.73 -10.45 4.87
N ALA A 57 -10.82 -9.70 3.77
CA ALA A 57 -12.11 -9.43 3.11
C ALA A 57 -12.79 -10.73 2.65
N THR A 58 -12.06 -11.65 2.02
CA THR A 58 -12.64 -12.92 1.53
C THR A 58 -13.02 -13.91 2.63
N ALA A 59 -12.35 -13.85 3.79
CA ALA A 59 -12.67 -14.68 4.95
C ALA A 59 -13.88 -14.15 5.74
N GLY A 60 -14.49 -13.04 5.31
CA GLY A 60 -15.63 -12.42 5.99
C GLY A 60 -15.23 -11.68 7.28
N LEU A 61 -13.94 -11.33 7.45
CA LEU A 61 -13.55 -10.46 8.56
C LEU A 61 -14.28 -9.11 8.41
N PRO A 62 -14.67 -8.49 9.52
CA PRO A 62 -15.24 -7.16 9.45
C PRO A 62 -14.24 -6.13 8.92
N TRP A 63 -14.73 -5.14 8.19
CA TRP A 63 -13.91 -4.09 7.60
C TRP A 63 -13.10 -3.30 8.63
N TRP A 64 -13.61 -3.12 9.85
CA TRP A 64 -12.88 -2.47 10.95
C TRP A 64 -11.68 -3.28 11.47
N VAL A 65 -11.51 -4.53 11.01
CA VAL A 65 -10.34 -5.35 11.33
C VAL A 65 -9.40 -5.46 10.13
N TYR A 66 -9.91 -5.91 8.98
CA TYR A 66 -9.04 -6.22 7.85
C TYR A 66 -8.43 -4.98 7.18
N TYR A 67 -9.07 -3.80 7.31
CA TYR A 67 -8.59 -2.56 6.71
C TYR A 67 -7.64 -1.76 7.63
N PRO A 68 -7.96 -1.53 8.92
CA PRO A 68 -7.06 -0.77 9.80
C PRO A 68 -5.73 -1.45 10.07
N MET A 69 -5.67 -2.79 10.08
CA MET A 69 -4.42 -3.48 10.41
C MET A 69 -3.30 -3.22 9.36
N PRO A 70 -3.51 -3.42 8.04
CA PRO A 70 -2.57 -2.99 7.01
C PRO A 70 -2.28 -1.49 7.02
N MET A 71 -3.30 -0.67 7.29
CA MET A 71 -3.15 0.78 7.37
C MET A 71 -2.20 1.19 8.49
N LEU A 72 -2.42 0.70 9.72
CA LEU A 72 -1.57 0.98 10.88
C LEU A 72 -0.15 0.48 10.65
N LEU A 73 0.00 -0.70 10.04
CA LEU A 73 1.31 -1.25 9.71
C LEU A 73 2.04 -0.37 8.68
N THR A 74 1.34 0.16 7.68
CA THR A 74 1.89 1.13 6.72
C THR A 74 2.29 2.44 7.41
N VAL A 75 1.43 2.98 8.26
CA VAL A 75 1.57 4.32 8.84
C VAL A 75 2.61 4.35 9.97
N LEU A 76 2.67 3.31 10.80
CA LEU A 76 3.48 3.30 12.01
C LEU A 76 4.84 2.61 11.83
N LEU A 77 4.90 1.51 11.09
CA LEU A 77 6.10 0.68 11.04
C LEU A 77 7.32 1.42 10.44
N PRO A 78 7.20 2.13 9.31
CA PRO A 78 8.35 2.79 8.68
C PRO A 78 8.93 3.94 9.49
N PRO A 79 8.13 4.86 10.07
CA PRO A 79 8.66 5.89 10.98
C PRO A 79 9.42 5.32 12.18
N LEU A 80 8.90 4.24 12.78
CA LEU A 80 9.49 3.62 13.97
C LEU A 80 10.80 2.89 13.64
N VAL A 81 10.80 2.05 12.59
CA VAL A 81 11.97 1.24 12.23
C VAL A 81 13.09 2.10 11.63
N LEU A 82 12.74 3.07 10.78
CA LEU A 82 13.73 3.96 10.16
C LEU A 82 14.16 5.10 11.09
N ARG A 83 13.48 5.28 12.23
CA ARG A 83 13.70 6.34 13.22
C ARG A 83 13.68 7.73 12.57
N LEU A 84 12.62 8.00 11.81
CA LEU A 84 12.47 9.25 11.06
C LEU A 84 12.36 10.44 12.03
N ASN A 85 12.91 11.58 11.64
CA ASN A 85 12.68 12.83 12.38
C ASN A 85 11.21 13.28 12.23
N ARG A 86 10.78 14.25 13.05
CA ARG A 86 9.39 14.74 13.07
C ARG A 86 8.89 15.27 11.72
N ARG A 87 9.73 16.02 10.98
CA ARG A 87 9.37 16.59 9.68
C ARG A 87 9.18 15.50 8.62
N THR A 88 10.13 14.58 8.54
CA THR A 88 10.07 13.44 7.61
C THR A 88 8.92 12.49 7.97
N THR A 89 8.65 12.30 9.27
CA THR A 89 7.49 11.53 9.73
C THR A 89 6.18 12.19 9.29
N ALA A 90 6.01 13.50 9.53
CA ALA A 90 4.80 14.19 9.09
C ALA A 90 4.60 14.12 7.57
N ALA A 91 5.68 14.31 6.80
CA ALA A 91 5.64 14.17 5.34
C ALA A 91 5.30 12.74 4.90
N TYR A 92 5.89 11.72 5.55
CA TYR A 92 5.57 10.31 5.33
C TYR A 92 4.10 10.03 5.57
N LEU A 93 3.57 10.44 6.72
CA LEU A 93 2.16 10.23 7.09
C LEU A 93 1.22 10.89 6.08
N ALA A 94 1.52 12.12 5.64
CA ALA A 94 0.74 12.80 4.62
C ALA A 94 0.76 12.05 3.27
N LEU A 95 1.94 11.63 2.83
CA LEU A 95 2.10 10.86 1.59
C LEU A 95 1.43 9.48 1.67
N SER A 96 1.53 8.78 2.80
CA SER A 96 0.84 7.50 3.02
C SER A 96 -0.68 7.65 3.02
N PHE A 97 -1.19 8.73 3.62
CA PHE A 97 -2.63 9.01 3.61
C PHE A 97 -3.13 9.35 2.21
N LEU A 98 -2.35 10.09 1.41
CA LEU A 98 -2.69 10.43 0.03
C LEU A 98 -2.51 9.27 -0.94
N SER A 99 -1.53 8.39 -0.71
CA SER A 99 -1.26 7.26 -1.60
C SER A 99 -2.39 6.23 -1.54
N ALA A 100 -3.01 6.02 -0.37
CA ALA A 100 -4.11 5.08 -0.22
C ALA A 100 -5.31 5.35 -1.16
N PRO A 101 -5.94 6.54 -1.21
CA PRO A 101 -7.03 6.81 -2.15
C PRO A 101 -6.55 6.79 -3.61
N VAL A 102 -5.33 7.24 -3.91
CA VAL A 102 -4.77 7.19 -5.28
C VAL A 102 -4.63 5.76 -5.77
N ILE A 103 -4.01 4.90 -4.96
CA ILE A 103 -3.84 3.48 -5.26
C ILE A 103 -5.20 2.79 -5.35
N HIS A 104 -6.14 3.10 -4.46
CA HIS A 104 -7.51 2.57 -4.52
C HIS A 104 -8.18 2.87 -5.85
N VAL A 105 -8.14 4.13 -6.30
CA VAL A 105 -8.71 4.55 -7.58
C VAL A 105 -8.06 3.81 -8.74
N LEU A 106 -6.72 3.80 -8.79
CA LEU A 106 -5.99 3.17 -9.88
C LEU A 106 -6.25 1.66 -9.94
N PHE A 107 -6.18 0.97 -8.80
CA PHE A 107 -6.38 -0.48 -8.76
C PHE A 107 -7.82 -0.90 -8.96
N SER A 108 -8.78 -0.15 -8.41
CA SER A 108 -10.21 -0.41 -8.67
C SER A 108 -10.54 -0.19 -10.13
N PHE A 109 -10.13 0.95 -10.70
CA PHE A 109 -10.48 1.32 -12.06
C PHE A 109 -9.79 0.44 -13.12
N PHE A 110 -8.47 0.24 -13.02
CA PHE A 110 -7.74 -0.50 -14.05
C PHE A 110 -7.75 -2.03 -13.84
N LEU A 111 -7.82 -2.50 -12.59
CA LEU A 111 -7.59 -3.91 -12.25
C LEU A 111 -8.77 -4.56 -11.51
N GLY A 112 -9.82 -3.80 -11.21
CA GLY A 112 -11.05 -4.29 -10.58
C GLY A 112 -10.93 -4.61 -9.09
N TRP A 113 -9.84 -4.19 -8.42
CA TRP A 113 -9.66 -4.49 -6.99
C TRP A 113 -10.36 -3.45 -6.11
N THR A 114 -11.56 -3.79 -5.65
CA THR A 114 -12.44 -2.88 -4.90
C THR A 114 -12.36 -3.04 -3.40
N GLU A 115 -11.74 -4.12 -2.93
CA GLU A 115 -11.66 -4.53 -1.53
C GLU A 115 -10.57 -3.77 -0.75
N TYR A 116 -9.70 -3.02 -1.44
CA TYR A 116 -8.61 -2.28 -0.82
C TYR A 116 -9.10 -1.18 0.14
N MET A 117 -10.16 -0.45 -0.21
CA MET A 117 -10.87 0.46 0.69
C MET A 117 -12.38 0.15 0.71
N PRO A 118 -12.99 -0.07 1.89
CA PRO A 118 -14.41 -0.43 2.01
C PRO A 118 -15.38 0.76 1.87
N PHE A 119 -14.88 1.98 1.71
CA PHE A 119 -15.70 3.20 1.84
C PHE A 119 -16.48 3.57 0.58
N TRP A 120 -15.87 3.40 -0.59
CA TRP A 120 -16.47 3.73 -1.88
C TRP A 120 -16.13 2.68 -2.94
N LYS A 121 -17.12 2.34 -3.75
CA LYS A 121 -16.94 1.43 -4.89
C LYS A 121 -16.64 2.23 -6.13
N ILE A 122 -15.52 1.93 -6.78
CA ILE A 122 -15.12 2.55 -8.04
C ILE A 122 -15.38 1.53 -9.14
N PRO A 123 -16.19 1.87 -10.16
CA PRO A 123 -16.44 0.96 -11.27
C PRO A 123 -15.16 0.67 -12.04
N ALA A 124 -14.98 -0.58 -12.44
CA ALA A 124 -13.83 -0.99 -13.23
C ALA A 124 -13.98 -0.51 -14.68
N LEU A 125 -12.87 -0.22 -15.37
CA LEU A 125 -12.88 0.17 -16.78
C LEU A 125 -13.61 -0.86 -17.66
N SER A 126 -13.51 -2.15 -17.31
CA SER A 126 -14.21 -3.24 -17.99
C SER A 126 -15.74 -3.09 -17.98
N SER A 127 -16.33 -2.40 -17.01
CA SER A 127 -17.79 -2.17 -17.00
C SER A 127 -18.25 -1.11 -18.01
N TYR A 128 -17.33 -0.32 -18.56
CA TYR A 128 -17.63 0.68 -19.59
C TYR A 128 -17.33 0.20 -21.01
N LEU A 129 -16.57 -0.90 -21.14
CA LEU A 129 -16.16 -1.50 -22.41
C LEU A 129 -16.97 -2.76 -22.77
N ALA A 130 -17.89 -3.16 -21.89
CA ALA A 130 -18.84 -4.26 -22.06
C ALA A 130 -20.20 -3.71 -22.52
#